data_AF-F6Q5F2-F1
#
_entry.id   AF-F6Q5F2-F1
#
_cell.length_a   1.000
_cell.length_b   1.000
_cell.length_c   1.000
_cell.angle_alpha   90.00
_cell.angle_beta   90.00
_cell.angle_gamma   90.00
#
_symmetry.space_group_name_H-M   'P 1'
#
loop_
_entity.id
_entity.type
_entity.pdbx_description
1 polymer ?
#
loop_
_entity_poly.entity_id
_entity_poly.type
_entity_poly.pdbx_seq_one_letter_code
_entity_poly.pdbx_strand_id
1 'polypeptide(L)'
;MTTTTGKEVLGLYRRIFRLARKWQSASGQMEDTVKEKQYILNEARMLFQKNKNLTDSELIKQCIDECTARIEIGLHYHIPYPRPIHLPPLGLAPIQGQALRTQEKRRKLSKPVYLKSHDEVS
;
A
#
# COMPACT_ATOMS: atom_id res chain seq x y z
N MET A 1 -17.52 20.61 3.22
CA MET A 1 -17.27 19.19 2.87
C MET A 1 -15.87 18.69 3.24
N THR A 2 -14.89 19.54 3.54
CA THR A 2 -13.47 19.17 3.75
C THR A 2 -13.10 18.73 5.18
N THR A 3 -13.89 19.09 6.19
CA THR A 3 -13.57 18.84 7.61
C THR A 3 -13.70 17.38 8.02
N THR A 4 -14.64 16.64 7.41
CA THR A 4 -14.90 15.23 7.70
C THR A 4 -13.74 14.35 7.22
N THR A 5 -13.28 14.57 5.98
CA THR A 5 -12.20 13.80 5.37
C THR A 5 -10.86 14.03 6.07
N GLY A 6 -10.55 15.27 6.49
CA GLY A 6 -9.32 15.54 7.25
C GLY A 6 -9.26 14.83 8.61
N LYS A 7 -10.38 14.74 9.32
CA LYS A 7 -10.47 13.99 10.59
C LYS A 7 -10.26 12.49 10.37
N GLU A 8 -10.83 11.95 9.30
CA GLU A 8 -10.69 10.55 8.92
C GLU A 8 -9.23 10.19 8.58
N VAL A 9 -8.57 10.99 7.74
CA VAL A 9 -7.15 10.82 7.38
C VAL A 9 -6.25 10.86 8.62
N LEU A 10 -6.44 11.84 9.52
CA LEU A 10 -5.68 11.92 10.76
C LEU A 10 -5.98 10.77 11.72
N GLY A 11 -7.23 10.31 11.76
CA GLY A 11 -7.64 9.12 12.51
C GLY A 11 -6.91 7.87 12.03
N LEU A 12 -6.83 7.72 10.71
CA LEU A 12 -6.14 6.62 10.05
C LEU A 12 -4.62 6.66 10.29
N TYR A 13 -4.01 7.83 10.17
CA TYR A 13 -2.61 8.04 10.53
C TYR A 13 -2.32 7.61 11.97
N ARG A 14 -3.10 8.08 12.94
CA ARG A 14 -2.94 7.70 14.35
C ARG A 14 -3.15 6.21 14.60
N ARG A 15 -4.08 5.58 13.85
CA ARG A 15 -4.31 4.13 13.91
C ARG A 15 -3.06 3.36 13.52
N ILE A 16 -2.37 3.75 12.43
CA ILE A 16 -1.12 3.10 12.00
C ILE A 16 -0.06 3.13 13.10
N PHE A 17 0.14 4.27 13.76
CA PHE A 17 1.12 4.38 14.84
C PHE A 17 0.75 3.54 16.08
N ARG A 18 -0.55 3.34 16.34
CA ARG A 18 -1.01 2.41 17.39
C ARG A 18 -0.75 0.96 17.00
N LEU A 19 -0.97 0.61 15.74
CA LEU A 19 -0.69 -0.73 15.20
C LEU A 19 0.80 -1.03 15.25
N ALA A 20 1.65 -0.12 14.77
CA ALA A 20 3.11 -0.25 14.82
C ALA A 20 3.61 -0.48 16.26
N ARG A 21 3.04 0.20 17.27
CA ARG A 21 3.43 -0.04 18.67
C ARG A 21 3.11 -1.45 19.16
N LYS A 22 1.95 -1.99 18.76
CA LYS A 22 1.48 -3.34 19.12
C LYS A 22 2.04 -4.43 18.20
N TRP A 23 2.74 -4.05 17.13
CA TRP A 23 3.24 -4.98 16.14
C TRP A 23 4.26 -5.94 16.75
N GLN A 24 4.19 -7.20 16.32
CA GLN A 24 5.13 -8.26 16.66
C GLN A 24 5.37 -9.06 15.37
N SER A 25 6.64 -9.31 15.05
CA SER A 25 6.96 -10.08 13.86
C SER A 25 6.50 -11.53 14.03
N ALA A 26 6.04 -12.12 12.93
CA ALA A 26 5.71 -13.53 12.88
C ALA A 26 6.92 -14.44 13.16
N SER A 27 8.15 -13.94 12.96
CA SER A 27 9.37 -14.70 13.26
C SER A 27 9.64 -14.85 14.76
N GLY A 28 8.98 -14.04 15.61
CA GLY A 28 9.24 -13.97 17.05
C GLY A 28 10.60 -13.34 17.41
N GLN A 29 11.42 -12.97 16.42
CA GLN A 29 12.70 -12.32 16.67
C GLN A 29 12.51 -10.83 17.00
N MET A 30 13.26 -10.36 17.99
CA MET A 30 13.20 -8.95 18.41
C MET A 30 13.72 -8.02 17.29
N GLU A 31 14.79 -8.42 16.60
CA GLU A 31 15.38 -7.63 15.51
C GLU A 31 14.40 -7.40 14.36
N ASP A 32 13.72 -8.47 13.93
CA ASP A 32 12.71 -8.38 12.86
C ASP A 32 11.54 -7.52 13.30
N THR A 33 11.06 -7.69 14.53
CA THR A 33 10.01 -6.85 15.09
C THR A 33 10.40 -5.37 15.08
N VAL A 34 11.65 -5.02 15.39
CA VAL A 34 12.13 -3.63 15.33
C VAL A 34 12.19 -3.12 13.90
N LYS A 35 12.73 -3.91 12.96
CA LYS A 35 12.82 -3.54 11.53
C LYS A 35 11.44 -3.33 10.92
N GLU A 36 10.51 -4.24 11.17
CA GLU A 36 9.14 -4.17 10.70
C GLU A 36 8.40 -2.94 11.27
N LYS A 37 8.55 -2.67 12.57
CA LYS A 37 8.01 -1.45 13.19
C LYS A 37 8.54 -0.19 12.54
N GLN A 38 9.86 -0.12 12.34
CA GLN A 38 10.49 1.02 11.67
C GLN A 38 9.98 1.19 10.24
N TYR A 39 9.82 0.08 9.51
CA TYR A 39 9.27 0.10 8.16
C TYR A 39 7.86 0.70 8.13
N ILE A 40 6.93 0.19 8.97
CA ILE A 40 5.55 0.71 9.05
C ILE A 40 5.55 2.22 9.32
N LEU A 41 6.37 2.67 10.27
CA LEU A 41 6.42 4.08 10.65
C LEU A 41 7.00 4.97 9.55
N ASN A 42 8.06 4.52 8.88
CA ASN A 42 8.73 5.28 7.82
C ASN A 42 7.86 5.36 6.57
N GLU A 43 7.25 4.25 6.17
CA GLU A 43 6.34 4.18 5.03
C GLU A 43 5.13 5.12 5.26
N ALA A 44 4.50 5.02 6.43
CA ALA A 44 3.36 5.89 6.77
C ALA A 44 3.75 7.37 6.75
N ARG A 45 4.89 7.74 7.33
CA ARG A 45 5.38 9.14 7.28
C ARG A 45 5.60 9.59 5.85
N MET A 46 6.28 8.77 5.04
CA MET A 46 6.63 9.09 3.66
C MET A 46 5.38 9.30 2.79
N LEU A 47 4.42 8.37 2.85
CA LEU A 47 3.21 8.42 2.02
C LEU A 47 2.27 9.56 2.44
N PHE A 48 2.08 9.79 3.74
CA PHE A 48 1.25 10.90 4.22
C PHE A 48 1.89 12.26 3.89
N GLN A 49 3.23 12.37 3.97
CA GLN A 49 3.93 13.57 3.58
C GLN A 49 3.83 13.81 2.06
N LYS A 50 3.98 12.76 1.24
CA LYS A 50 3.84 12.84 -0.21
C LYS A 50 2.45 13.33 -0.63
N ASN A 51 1.41 12.87 0.06
CA ASN A 51 0.01 13.22 -0.24
C ASN A 51 -0.49 14.49 0.50
N LYS A 52 0.37 15.22 1.21
CA LYS A 52 0.01 16.40 2.02
C LYS A 52 -0.76 17.47 1.22
N ASN A 53 -0.36 17.70 -0.03
CA ASN A 53 -0.88 18.78 -0.86
C ASN A 53 -2.04 18.33 -1.76
N LEU A 54 -2.55 17.11 -1.57
CA LEU A 54 -3.58 16.53 -2.39
C LEU A 54 -4.94 17.10 -1.99
N THR A 55 -5.58 17.80 -2.93
CA THR A 55 -6.84 18.54 -2.72
C THR A 55 -8.06 17.87 -3.34
N ASP A 56 -7.84 16.96 -4.30
CA ASP A 56 -8.92 16.25 -4.98
C ASP A 56 -9.55 15.20 -4.05
N SER A 57 -10.84 15.38 -3.77
CA SER A 57 -11.60 14.51 -2.88
C SER A 57 -11.67 13.05 -3.31
N GLU A 58 -11.65 12.76 -4.61
CA GLU A 58 -11.74 11.39 -5.11
C GLU A 58 -10.40 10.67 -4.91
N LEU A 59 -9.30 11.35 -5.22
CA LEU A 59 -7.95 10.84 -4.96
C LEU A 59 -7.69 10.65 -3.46
N ILE A 60 -8.19 11.53 -2.58
CA ILE A 60 -8.08 11.34 -1.12
C ILE A 60 -8.79 10.04 -0.70
N LYS A 61 -10.02 9.80 -1.19
CA LYS A 61 -10.76 8.57 -0.88
C LYS A 61 -10.00 7.34 -1.33
N GLN A 62 -9.46 7.34 -2.55
CA GLN A 62 -8.64 6.24 -3.05
C GLN A 62 -7.42 5.97 -2.17
N CYS A 63 -6.75 7.01 -1.65
CA CYS A 63 -5.64 6.84 -0.70
C CYS A 63 -6.11 6.28 0.66
N ILE A 64 -7.29 6.67 1.15
CA ILE A 64 -7.87 6.12 2.38
C ILE A 64 -8.19 4.63 2.19
N ASP A 65 -8.82 4.27 1.07
CA ASP A 65 -9.17 2.89 0.74
C ASP A 65 -7.91 2.02 0.58
N GLU A 66 -6.90 2.51 -0.13
CA GLU A 66 -5.60 1.86 -0.27
C GLU A 66 -4.96 1.61 1.11
N CYS A 67 -4.94 2.63 1.97
CA CYS A 67 -4.30 2.52 3.27
C CYS A 67 -5.07 1.56 4.20
N THR A 68 -6.40 1.57 4.15
CA THR A 68 -7.25 0.63 4.88
C THR A 68 -7.00 -0.80 4.43
N ALA A 69 -6.98 -1.04 3.12
CA ALA A 69 -6.69 -2.35 2.56
C ALA A 69 -5.28 -2.85 2.94
N ARG A 70 -4.26 -1.97 2.94
CA ARG A 70 -2.91 -2.32 3.44
C ARG A 70 -2.91 -2.74 4.89
N ILE A 71 -3.61 -2.00 5.75
CA ILE A 71 -3.72 -2.34 7.17
C ILE A 71 -4.36 -3.73 7.34
N GLU A 72 -5.45 -4.01 6.63
CA GLU A 72 -6.15 -5.29 6.70
C GLU A 72 -5.28 -6.46 6.24
N ILE A 73 -4.57 -6.30 5.12
CA ILE A 73 -3.65 -7.33 4.60
C ILE A 73 -2.48 -7.55 5.56
N GLY A 74 -1.91 -6.47 6.09
CA GLY A 74 -0.83 -6.56 7.05
C GLY A 74 -1.25 -7.30 8.31
N LEU A 75 -2.44 -7.01 8.84
CA LEU A 75 -2.98 -7.71 10.00
C LEU A 75 -3.37 -9.16 9.71
N HIS A 76 -3.94 -9.44 8.54
CA HIS A 76 -4.39 -10.79 8.18
C HIS A 76 -3.22 -11.75 7.96
N TYR A 77 -2.14 -11.27 7.35
CA TYR A 77 -0.99 -12.11 7.01
C TYR A 77 0.21 -11.94 7.95
N HIS A 78 0.14 -11.01 8.90
CA HIS A 78 1.26 -10.65 9.77
C HIS A 78 2.53 -10.24 9.00
N ILE A 79 2.36 -9.57 7.85
CA ILE A 79 3.46 -9.10 7.01
C ILE A 79 3.26 -7.60 6.76
N PRO A 80 4.21 -6.74 7.16
CA PRO A 80 4.05 -5.30 7.00
C PRO A 80 4.42 -4.81 5.60
N TYR A 81 5.12 -5.63 4.82
CA TYR A 81 5.59 -5.31 3.48
C TYR A 81 4.50 -5.52 2.42
N PRO A 82 4.55 -4.79 1.29
CA PRO A 82 3.68 -5.08 0.15
C PRO A 82 3.91 -6.50 -0.35
N ARG A 83 2.85 -7.31 -0.46
CA ARG A 83 2.96 -8.64 -1.08
C ARG A 83 3.31 -8.51 -2.56
N PRO A 84 4.38 -9.16 -3.04
CA PRO A 84 4.66 -9.28 -4.47
C PRO A 84 3.49 -9.95 -5.18
N ILE A 85 3.04 -9.39 -6.30
CA ILE A 85 2.03 -10.04 -7.15
C ILE A 85 2.76 -11.09 -7.98
N HIS A 86 2.53 -12.37 -7.70
CA HIS A 86 3.12 -13.50 -8.43
C HIS A 86 2.44 -13.68 -9.80
N LEU A 87 2.29 -12.60 -10.57
CA LEU A 87 1.84 -12.70 -11.94
C LEU A 87 3.05 -13.08 -12.78
N PRO A 88 3.11 -14.30 -13.35
CA PRO A 88 4.28 -14.72 -14.11
C PRO A 88 4.50 -13.73 -15.27
N PRO A 89 5.71 -13.13 -15.39
CA PRO A 89 6.00 -12.18 -16.46
C PRO A 89 5.77 -12.82 -17.84
N LEU A 90 5.98 -14.14 -17.94
CA LEU A 90 6.00 -14.98 -19.15
C LEU A 90 4.90 -16.06 -19.22
N GLY A 91 3.90 -16.06 -18.32
CA GLY A 91 2.83 -17.09 -18.32
C GLY A 91 1.81 -16.98 -19.47
N LEU A 92 2.03 -16.06 -20.41
CA LEU A 92 1.27 -15.87 -21.63
C LEU A 92 2.31 -15.79 -22.75
N ALA A 93 2.09 -16.57 -23.82
CA ALA A 93 3.01 -16.76 -24.94
C ALA A 93 3.65 -15.43 -25.44
N PRO A 94 4.89 -15.47 -25.99
CA PRO A 94 5.59 -14.29 -26.46
C PRO A 94 4.91 -13.77 -27.74
N ILE A 95 3.84 -13.00 -27.60
CA ILE A 95 3.15 -12.40 -28.74
C ILE A 95 3.75 -11.01 -28.93
N GLN A 96 4.70 -10.87 -29.85
CA GLN A 96 5.20 -9.56 -30.27
C GLN A 96 4.04 -8.69 -30.80
N GLY A 97 4.00 -7.40 -30.44
CA GLY A 97 3.08 -6.42 -31.03
C GLY A 97 1.99 -5.85 -30.10
N GLN A 98 0.89 -5.36 -30.70
CA GLN A 98 -0.21 -4.60 -30.06
C GLN A 98 -0.91 -5.36 -28.90
N ALA A 99 -0.82 -6.69 -28.90
CA ALA A 99 -1.31 -7.56 -27.83
C ALA A 99 -0.56 -7.35 -26.49
N LEU A 100 0.75 -7.05 -26.52
CA LEU A 100 1.53 -6.73 -25.31
C LEU A 100 1.03 -5.46 -24.63
N ARG A 101 0.80 -4.39 -25.39
CA ARG A 101 0.27 -3.12 -24.84
C ARG A 101 -1.10 -3.31 -24.21
N THR A 102 -1.96 -4.11 -24.84
CA THR A 102 -3.29 -4.45 -24.31
C THR A 102 -3.18 -5.28 -23.03
N GLN A 103 -2.25 -6.23 -22.98
CA GLN A 103 -1.97 -7.05 -21.81
C GLN A 103 -1.37 -6.23 -20.66
N GLU A 104 -0.45 -5.30 -20.93
CA GLU A 104 0.09 -4.35 -19.95
C GLU A 104 -1.00 -3.44 -19.38
N LYS A 105 -1.90 -2.94 -20.22
CA LYS A 105 -3.07 -2.17 -19.76
C LYS A 105 -3.96 -3.00 -18.83
N ARG A 106 -4.28 -4.25 -19.22
CA ARG A 106 -5.04 -5.17 -18.35
C ARG A 106 -4.31 -5.43 -17.04
N ARG A 107 -2.99 -5.61 -17.06
CA ARG A 107 -2.17 -5.77 -15.85
C ARG A 107 -2.26 -4.56 -14.93
N LYS A 108 -2.16 -3.33 -15.47
CA LYS A 108 -2.33 -2.09 -14.69
C LYS A 108 -3.72 -1.99 -14.07
N LEU A 109 -4.77 -2.39 -14.80
CA LEU A 109 -6.15 -2.38 -14.33
C LEU A 109 -6.43 -3.47 -13.28
N SER A 110 -5.81 -4.64 -13.40
CA SER A 110 -5.97 -5.76 -12.47
C SER A 110 -5.11 -5.65 -11.20
N LYS A 111 -4.39 -4.54 -11.00
CA LYS A 111 -3.60 -4.35 -9.77
C LYS A 111 -4.54 -4.19 -8.57
N PRO A 112 -4.21 -4.83 -7.44
CA PRO A 112 -5.01 -4.67 -6.25
C PRO A 112 -4.83 -3.26 -5.67
N VAL A 113 -5.89 -2.76 -5.05
CA VAL A 113 -5.99 -1.37 -4.55
C VAL A 113 -4.83 -1.00 -3.61
N TYR A 114 -4.37 -1.96 -2.79
CA TYR A 114 -3.32 -1.75 -1.80
C TYR A 114 -1.90 -1.55 -2.40
N LEU A 115 -1.69 -1.68 -3.70
CA LEU A 115 -0.36 -1.60 -4.32
C LEU A 115 -0.12 -0.32 -5.13
N LYS A 116 -1.11 0.58 -5.21
CA LYS A 116 -1.11 1.76 -6.09
C LYS A 116 0.05 2.72 -5.80
N SER A 117 0.44 2.88 -4.54
CA SER A 117 1.53 3.78 -4.14
C SER A 117 2.95 3.23 -4.33
N HIS A 118 3.12 1.94 -4.65
CA HIS A 118 4.44 1.29 -4.78
C HIS A 118 5.00 1.32 -6.21
N ASP A 119 4.20 1.75 -7.20
CA ASP A 119 4.57 1.74 -8.62
C ASP A 119 5.54 2.86 -9.04
N GLU A 120 5.86 3.81 -8.16
CA GLU A 120 6.73 4.96 -8.50
C GLU A 120 8.23 4.72 -8.32
N VAL A 121 8.65 3.53 -7.88
CA VAL A 121 10.07 3.17 -7.82
C VAL A 121 10.41 2.37 -9.08
N SER A 122 10.89 3.07 -10.11
CA SER A 122 11.58 2.50 -11.28
C SER A 122 13.00 3.05 -11.34
#